data_AF-A0A347WBJ3-F1
#
_entry.id   AF-A0A347WBJ3-F1
#
_cell.length_a   1.000
_cell.length_b   1.000
_cell.length_c   1.000
_cell.angle_alpha   90.00
_cell.angle_beta   90.00
_cell.angle_gamma   90.00
#
_symmetry.space_group_name_H-M   'P 1'
#
loop_
_entity.id
_entity.type
_entity.pdbx_description
1 polymer ?
#
loop_
_entity_poly.entity_id
_entity_poly.type
_entity_poly.pdbx_seq_one_letter_code
_entity_poly.pdbx_strand_id
1 'polypeptide(L)'
;MQRVVLHHNMGDSVITLYTTALQPLPAMMENGMALYQSAQFVDTWTDPEFDKIHPPRSVAPHSGIYRCVGCGVEIAATEGQLLPPIHAHPHRPDTREAWQMIVYADHRPKPTEVPPVR
;
A
#
# COMPACT_ATOMS: atom_id res chain seq x y z
N MET A 1 -14.06 -37.16 -7.49
CA MET A 1 -13.92 -38.40 -8.29
C MET A 1 -15.18 -38.57 -9.12
N GLN A 2 -15.12 -38.30 -10.42
CA GLN A 2 -16.15 -38.71 -11.36
C GLN A 2 -15.45 -39.01 -12.69
N ARG A 3 -15.49 -40.28 -13.11
CA ARG A 3 -14.85 -40.80 -14.33
C ARG A 3 -15.77 -40.49 -15.50
N VAL A 4 -15.29 -39.70 -16.46
CA VAL A 4 -15.86 -39.67 -17.82
C VAL A 4 -14.87 -40.42 -18.70
N VAL A 5 -15.29 -41.58 -19.21
CA VAL A 5 -14.51 -42.41 -20.13
C VAL A 5 -15.13 -42.24 -21.51
N LEU A 6 -14.42 -41.60 -22.43
CA LEU A 6 -14.76 -41.62 -23.85
C LEU A 6 -13.81 -42.61 -24.54
N HIS A 7 -14.38 -43.66 -25.10
CA HIS A 7 -13.65 -44.64 -25.91
C HIS A 7 -13.58 -44.18 -27.36
N HIS A 8 -12.36 -44.02 -27.89
CA HIS A 8 -12.09 -44.28 -29.31
C HIS A 8 -10.68 -44.83 -29.52
N ASN A 9 -10.60 -45.89 -30.33
CA ASN A 9 -9.44 -46.73 -30.61
C ASN A 9 -8.51 -46.10 -31.66
N MET A 10 -7.20 -46.10 -31.36
CA MET A 10 -6.07 -46.61 -32.17
C MET A 10 -4.80 -45.79 -31.93
N GLY A 11 -3.74 -46.46 -31.45
CA GLY A 11 -2.38 -45.94 -31.40
C GLY A 11 -1.91 -45.54 -30.00
N ASP A 12 -1.04 -46.36 -29.42
CA ASP A 12 -0.36 -46.10 -28.16
C ASP A 12 0.41 -44.78 -28.19
N SER A 13 -0.12 -43.80 -27.45
CA SER A 13 0.64 -42.76 -26.78
C SER A 13 -0.29 -42.12 -25.76
N VAL A 14 -0.22 -42.57 -24.51
CA VAL A 14 -0.82 -41.84 -23.40
C VAL A 14 0.00 -40.57 -23.23
N ILE A 15 -0.39 -39.51 -23.93
CA ILE A 15 0.13 -38.17 -23.67
C ILE A 15 -0.52 -37.76 -22.35
N THR A 16 0.20 -37.96 -21.24
CA THR A 16 -0.11 -37.29 -19.98
C THR A 16 0.07 -35.80 -20.23
N LEU A 17 -1.01 -35.14 -20.65
CA LEU A 17 -1.07 -33.69 -20.66
C LEU A 17 -1.12 -33.28 -19.20
N TYR A 18 0.04 -32.91 -18.65
CA TYR A 18 0.09 -32.09 -17.46
C TYR A 18 -0.64 -30.81 -17.84
N THR A 19 -1.89 -30.68 -17.41
CA THR A 19 -2.50 -29.36 -17.35
C THR A 19 -1.66 -28.61 -16.34
N THR A 20 -0.70 -27.83 -16.81
CA THR A 20 -0.15 -26.74 -16.01
C THR A 20 -1.38 -25.92 -15.68
N ALA A 21 -1.91 -26.12 -14.47
CA ALA A 21 -2.85 -25.20 -13.89
C ALA A 21 -2.22 -23.84 -14.12
N LEU A 22 -2.86 -23.02 -14.96
CA LEU A 22 -2.57 -21.61 -15.02
C LEU A 22 -2.71 -21.14 -13.57
N GLN A 23 -1.60 -21.08 -12.85
CA GLN A 23 -1.55 -20.46 -11.56
C GLN A 23 -2.13 -19.08 -11.82
N PRO A 24 -3.23 -18.67 -11.15
CA PRO A 24 -3.64 -17.29 -11.26
C PRO A 24 -2.40 -16.46 -10.93
N LEU A 25 -2.03 -15.56 -11.84
CA LEU A 25 -0.98 -14.57 -11.58
C LEU A 25 -1.16 -14.08 -10.15
N PRO A 26 -0.11 -14.09 -9.30
CA PRO A 26 -0.25 -13.65 -7.92
C PRO A 26 -0.88 -12.26 -7.98
N ALA A 27 -1.92 -12.05 -7.18
CA ALA A 27 -2.64 -10.80 -7.10
C ALA A 27 -1.64 -9.65 -6.89
N MET A 28 -1.23 -8.96 -7.96
CA MET A 28 -0.34 -7.80 -7.88
C MET A 28 -1.06 -6.56 -7.32
N MET A 29 -2.09 -6.78 -6.50
CA MET A 29 -2.89 -5.78 -5.80
C MET A 29 -3.20 -6.26 -4.38
N GLU A 30 -2.23 -6.87 -3.70
CA GLU A 30 -2.32 -7.12 -2.27
C GLU A 30 -1.85 -5.86 -1.53
N ASN A 31 -2.79 -4.92 -1.32
CA ASN A 31 -2.84 -3.90 -0.26
C ASN A 31 -1.50 -3.30 0.25
N GLY A 32 -0.58 -2.92 -0.64
CA GLY A 32 0.72 -2.38 -0.24
C GLY A 32 0.60 -0.95 0.27
N MET A 33 0.93 -0.75 1.55
CA MET A 33 1.30 0.54 2.14
C MET A 33 2.48 1.18 1.38
N ALA A 34 2.86 2.40 1.76
CA ALA A 34 4.01 3.14 1.20
C ALA A 34 5.23 2.24 0.94
N LEU A 35 5.75 2.32 -0.29
CA LEU A 35 6.91 1.54 -0.72
C LEU A 35 8.21 2.23 -0.29
N TYR A 36 9.12 1.45 0.29
CA TYR A 36 10.46 1.90 0.67
C TYR A 36 11.50 0.86 0.25
N GLN A 37 12.67 1.32 -0.21
CA GLN A 37 13.78 0.43 -0.59
C GLN A 37 14.77 0.21 0.57
N SER A 38 15.05 1.26 1.34
CA SER A 38 16.11 1.26 2.34
C SER A 38 15.51 1.42 3.73
N ALA A 39 15.17 0.29 4.36
CA ALA A 39 14.55 0.23 5.69
C ALA A 39 15.33 1.02 6.76
N GLN A 40 16.66 1.08 6.65
CA GLN A 40 17.54 1.81 7.57
C GLN A 40 17.30 3.33 7.62
N PHE A 41 16.53 3.89 6.68
CA PHE A 41 16.18 5.31 6.64
C PHE A 41 14.72 5.59 7.02
N VAL A 42 13.96 4.56 7.41
CA VAL A 42 12.55 4.68 7.79
C VAL A 42 12.34 3.94 9.10
N ASP A 43 12.25 4.69 10.18
CA ASP A 43 11.97 4.13 11.50
C ASP A 43 10.46 3.93 11.68
N THR A 44 10.09 2.82 12.30
CA THR A 44 8.77 2.70 12.92
C THR A 44 8.76 3.55 14.18
N TRP A 45 7.77 4.42 14.31
CA TRP A 45 7.66 5.32 15.46
C TRP A 45 6.23 5.29 16.01
N THR A 46 6.08 5.54 17.31
CA THR A 46 4.77 5.65 17.97
C THR A 46 4.57 7.11 18.36
N ASP A 47 3.64 7.78 17.69
CA ASP A 47 3.25 9.15 17.95
C ASP A 47 1.72 9.28 17.79
N PRO A 48 1.00 9.93 18.71
CA PRO A 48 -0.44 10.15 18.60
C PRO A 48 -0.88 10.87 17.31
N GLU A 49 0.01 11.60 16.62
CA GLU A 49 -0.30 12.19 15.31
C GLU A 49 -0.68 11.13 14.27
N PHE A 50 -0.15 9.91 14.35
CA PHE A 50 -0.50 8.82 13.43
C PHE A 50 -1.92 8.27 13.66
N ASP A 51 -2.51 8.50 14.84
CA ASP A 51 -3.88 8.05 15.15
C ASP A 51 -4.95 9.06 14.68
N LYS A 52 -4.54 10.26 14.25
CA LYS A 52 -5.46 11.32 13.85
C LYS A 52 -6.03 11.07 12.45
N ILE A 53 -7.34 11.30 12.36
CA ILE A 53 -8.09 11.28 11.10
C ILE A 53 -8.40 12.73 10.70
N HIS A 54 -7.83 13.15 9.59
CA HIS A 54 -7.99 14.50 9.05
C HIS A 54 -9.08 14.51 7.97
N PRO A 55 -10.12 15.34 8.09
CA PRO A 55 -11.09 15.51 7.02
C PRO A 55 -10.45 16.13 5.77
N PRO A 56 -11.14 16.08 4.62
CA PRO A 56 -10.67 16.76 3.41
C PRO A 56 -10.48 18.25 3.65
N ARG A 57 -9.51 18.86 2.96
CA ARG A 57 -9.14 20.28 3.12
C ARG A 57 -8.64 20.65 4.52
N SER A 58 -8.26 19.69 5.36
CA SER A 58 -7.51 19.99 6.58
C SER A 58 -6.09 20.41 6.23
N VAL A 59 -5.48 21.25 7.07
CA VAL A 59 -4.05 21.55 6.97
C VAL A 59 -3.26 20.30 7.38
N ALA A 60 -2.30 19.89 6.56
CA ALA A 60 -1.39 18.79 6.87
C ALA A 60 -0.48 19.18 8.05
N PRO A 61 -0.53 18.45 9.19
CA PRO A 61 0.28 18.79 10.36
C PRO A 61 1.78 18.57 10.14
N HIS A 62 2.16 17.63 9.26
CA HIS A 62 3.54 17.35 8.90
C HIS A 62 3.69 17.02 7.42
N SER A 63 4.89 17.26 6.88
CA SER A 63 5.24 16.82 5.53
C SER A 63 5.40 15.30 5.54
N GLY A 64 4.64 14.59 4.71
CA GLY A 64 4.58 13.13 4.84
C GLY A 64 3.68 12.43 3.84
N ILE A 65 3.52 11.12 4.07
CA ILE A 65 2.61 10.25 3.33
C ILE A 65 1.33 10.06 4.16
N TYR A 66 0.20 10.34 3.51
CA TYR A 66 -1.13 10.20 4.08
C TYR A 66 -1.92 9.15 3.32
N ARG A 67 -2.58 8.26 4.05
CA ARG A 67 -3.43 7.19 3.54
C ARG A 67 -4.90 7.56 3.70
N CYS A 68 -5.70 7.36 2.66
CA CYS A 68 -7.15 7.45 2.76
C CYS A 68 -7.68 6.29 3.62
N VAL A 69 -8.45 6.59 4.66
CA VAL A 69 -9.05 5.54 5.52
C VAL A 69 -10.13 4.73 4.79
N GLY A 70 -10.76 5.31 3.75
CA GLY A 70 -11.85 4.69 3.03
C GLY A 70 -11.43 3.76 1.88
N CYS A 71 -10.32 4.05 1.20
CA CYS A 71 -9.84 3.26 0.05
C CYS A 71 -8.38 2.81 0.15
N GLY A 72 -7.59 3.34 1.09
CA GLY A 72 -6.18 2.99 1.26
C GLY A 72 -5.22 3.67 0.28
N VAL A 73 -5.71 4.47 -0.68
CA VAL A 73 -4.86 5.25 -1.58
C VAL A 73 -4.04 6.26 -0.79
N GLU A 74 -2.77 6.39 -1.17
CA GLU A 74 -1.82 7.25 -0.49
C GLU A 74 -1.50 8.50 -1.30
N ILE A 75 -1.10 9.56 -0.61
CA ILE A 75 -0.58 10.79 -1.20
C ILE A 75 0.62 11.30 -0.41
N ALA A 76 1.48 12.06 -1.08
CA ALA A 76 2.42 12.95 -0.41
C ALA A 76 1.76 14.31 -0.18
N ALA A 77 1.92 14.86 1.02
CA ALA A 77 1.49 16.22 1.35
C ALA A 77 2.61 16.97 2.09
N THR A 78 2.72 18.26 1.82
CA THR A 78 3.65 19.16 2.52
C THR A 78 2.96 19.77 3.73
N GLU A 79 3.68 19.91 4.84
CA GLU A 79 3.22 20.61 6.04
C GLU A 79 2.63 21.98 5.70
N GLY A 80 1.52 22.34 6.33
CA GLY A 80 0.85 23.61 6.11
C GLY A 80 -0.02 23.68 4.84
N GLN A 81 0.11 22.71 3.91
CA GLN A 81 -0.78 22.63 2.74
C GLN A 81 -2.11 21.97 3.09
N LEU A 82 -3.14 22.29 2.31
CA LEU A 82 -4.43 21.62 2.44
C LEU A 82 -4.35 20.20 1.87
N LEU A 83 -4.81 19.23 2.65
CA LEU A 83 -5.05 17.87 2.17
C LEU A 83 -6.12 17.90 1.06
N PRO A 84 -6.01 17.05 0.04
CA PRO A 84 -6.87 17.18 -1.13
C PRO A 84 -8.36 16.99 -0.77
N PRO A 85 -9.25 17.71 -1.48
CA PRO A 85 -10.68 17.69 -1.20
C PRO A 85 -11.39 16.41 -1.70
N ILE A 86 -10.84 15.75 -2.72
CA ILE A 86 -11.40 14.55 -3.35
C ILE A 86 -10.29 13.78 -4.05
N HIS A 87 -10.39 12.45 -4.05
CA HIS A 87 -9.56 11.58 -4.88
C HIS A 87 -10.44 10.92 -5.92
N ALA A 88 -9.99 10.89 -7.18
CA ALA A 88 -10.71 10.28 -8.29
C ALA A 88 -10.63 8.73 -8.25
N HIS A 89 -10.96 8.13 -7.10
CA HIS A 89 -10.97 6.69 -6.88
C HIS A 89 -12.29 6.28 -6.22
N PRO A 90 -12.84 5.09 -6.53
CA PRO A 90 -14.08 4.63 -5.94
C PRO A 90 -13.89 4.30 -4.46
N HIS A 91 -14.69 4.93 -3.60
CA HIS A 91 -14.80 4.56 -2.19
C HIS A 91 -15.75 3.37 -2.03
N ARG A 92 -15.51 2.55 -1.00
CA ARG A 92 -16.51 1.57 -0.56
C ARG A 92 -17.76 2.34 -0.08
N PRO A 93 -18.97 1.79 -0.27
CA PRO A 93 -20.17 2.36 0.35
C PRO A 93 -19.94 2.56 1.86
N ASP A 94 -20.41 3.68 2.39
CA ASP A 94 -20.32 4.07 3.81
C ASP A 94 -18.93 4.37 4.38
N THR A 95 -17.88 4.46 3.55
CA THR A 95 -16.57 4.94 4.02
C THR A 95 -16.44 6.46 3.90
N ARG A 96 -15.77 7.07 4.89
CA ARG A 96 -15.47 8.51 4.88
C ARG A 96 -14.19 8.76 4.08
N GLU A 97 -14.23 9.78 3.23
CA GLU A 97 -13.01 10.36 2.65
C GLU A 97 -12.29 11.12 3.75
N ALA A 98 -11.23 10.53 4.29
CA ALA A 98 -10.42 11.16 5.32
C ALA A 98 -8.99 10.59 5.29
N TRP A 99 -8.06 11.37 5.81
CA TRP A 99 -6.64 11.13 5.72
C TRP A 99 -6.07 10.73 7.07
N GLN A 100 -5.30 9.66 7.08
CA GLN A 100 -4.47 9.28 8.21
C GLN A 100 -3.01 9.40 7.78
N MET A 101 -2.20 10.10 8.55
CA MET A 101 -0.76 10.14 8.31
C MET A 101 -0.15 8.77 8.65
N ILE A 102 0.73 8.26 7.80
CA ILE A 102 1.40 6.95 8.00
C ILE A 102 2.92 7.05 7.99
N VAL A 103 3.48 8.14 7.44
CA VAL A 103 4.91 8.47 7.46
C VAL A 103 5.03 10.00 7.50
N TYR A 104 5.95 10.56 8.28
CA TYR A 104 6.31 11.98 8.19
C TYR A 104 7.82 12.21 8.25
N ALA A 105 8.25 13.33 7.66
CA ALA A 105 9.63 13.78 7.72
C ALA A 105 9.92 14.39 9.10
N ASP A 106 10.70 13.68 9.92
CA ASP A 106 11.19 14.24 11.18
C ASP A 106 12.35 15.21 10.91
N HIS A 107 12.05 16.50 11.00
CA HIS A 107 13.00 17.60 10.77
C HIS A 107 14.01 17.82 11.90
N ARG A 108 13.97 17.06 13.00
CA ARG A 108 14.96 17.16 14.07
C ARG A 108 16.35 16.69 13.59
N PRO A 109 17.45 17.34 14.01
CA PRO A 109 18.81 16.90 13.70
C PRO A 109 19.06 15.45 14.12
N LYS A 110 19.69 14.66 13.24
CA LYS A 110 20.03 13.27 13.55
C LYS A 110 21.44 13.18 14.14
N PRO A 111 21.72 12.29 15.12
CA PRO A 111 22.99 12.26 15.86
C PRO A 111 24.27 12.05 15.03
N THR A 112 24.16 11.70 13.75
CA THR A 112 25.31 11.52 12.84
C THR A 112 25.71 12.78 12.08
N GLU A 113 24.94 13.86 12.19
CA GLU A 113 25.13 15.10 11.42
C GLU A 113 25.63 16.28 12.25
N VAL A 114 25.94 16.09 13.55
CA VAL A 114 26.63 17.11 14.34
C VAL A 114 28.13 17.00 14.01
N PRO A 115 28.71 17.89 13.18
CA PRO A 115 30.16 17.89 13.00
C PRO A 115 30.82 18.10 14.36
N PRO A 116 31.97 17.46 14.62
CA PRO A 116 32.69 17.67 15.88
C PRO A 116 32.95 19.17 16.05
N VAL A 117 32.46 19.72 17.16
CA VAL A 117 32.81 21.08 17.60
C VAL A 117 34.33 21.10 17.79
N ARG A 118 35.02 21.89 16.96
CA ARG A 118 36.45 22.18 17.14
C ARG A 118 36.64 23.29 18.16
#